data_AF-A0A523HRF2-F1
#
_entry.id   AF-A0A523HRF2-F1
#
_cell.length_a   1.000
_cell.length_b   1.000
_cell.length_c   1.000
_cell.angle_alpha   90.00
_cell.angle_beta   90.00
_cell.angle_gamma   90.00
#
_symmetry.space_group_name_H-M   'P 1'
#
loop_
_entity.id
_entity.type
_entity.pdbx_description
1 polymer ?
#
loop_
_entity_poly.entity_id
_entity_poly.type
_entity_poly.pdbx_seq_one_letter_code
_entity_poly.pdbx_strand_id
1 'polypeptide(L)' 'IAHAALEYAKTEHLEVIPLCPFVRAHIEKHPEYRPMVSRDYRGL' A
#
# COMPACT_ATOMS: atom_id res chain seq x y z
N ILE A 1 -1.63 -12.78 2.04
CA ILE A 1 -1.92 -12.18 0.72
C ILE A 1 -1.53 -10.70 0.68
N ALA A 2 -2.00 -9.86 1.63
CA ALA A 2 -1.68 -8.41 1.63
C ALA A 2 -0.17 -8.10 1.51
N HIS A 3 0.67 -8.73 2.33
CA HIS A 3 2.12 -8.55 2.26
C HIS A 3 2.71 -8.93 0.89
N ALA A 4 2.34 -10.10 0.35
CA ALA A 4 2.85 -10.56 -0.95
C ALA A 4 2.43 -9.62 -2.11
N ALA A 5 1.21 -9.08 -2.07
CA ALA A 5 0.74 -8.11 -3.06
C ALA A 5 1.50 -6.77 -2.97
N LEU A 6 1.79 -6.30 -1.75
CA LEU A 6 2.54 -5.06 -1.53
C LEU A 6 4.01 -5.21 -1.91
N GLU A 7 4.63 -6.37 -1.62
CA GLU A 7 6.00 -6.65 -2.07
C GLU A 7 6.08 -6.73 -3.60
N TYR A 8 5.11 -7.36 -4.26
CA TYR A 8 5.04 -7.36 -5.72
C TYR A 8 4.93 -5.94 -6.28
N ALA A 9 4.00 -5.13 -5.76
CA ALA A 9 3.86 -3.74 -6.17
C ALA A 9 5.16 -2.95 -5.94
N LYS A 10 5.89 -3.27 -4.87
CA LYS A 10 7.17 -2.65 -4.57
C LYS A 10 8.27 -3.00 -5.56
N THR A 11 8.43 -4.28 -5.88
CA THR A 11 9.42 -4.76 -6.85
C THR A 11 9.16 -4.21 -8.24
N GLU A 12 7.90 -4.08 -8.62
CA GLU A 12 7.48 -3.58 -9.94
C GLU A 12 7.33 -2.04 -9.99
N HIS A 13 7.64 -1.32 -8.90
CA HIS A 13 7.49 0.14 -8.79
C HIS A 13 6.09 0.66 -9.13
N LEU A 14 5.04 -0.07 -8.71
CA LEU A 14 3.65 0.27 -8.94
C LEU A 14 3.08 1.15 -7.82
N GLU A 15 2.11 1.98 -8.18
CA GLU A 15 1.27 2.67 -7.19
C GLU A 15 0.12 1.77 -6.70
N VAL A 16 -0.24 1.93 -5.43
CA VAL A 16 -1.29 1.15 -4.76
C VAL A 16 -2.40 2.06 -4.25
N ILE A 17 -3.65 1.61 -4.40
CA ILE A 17 -4.83 2.24 -3.80
C ILE A 17 -5.40 1.27 -2.75
N PRO A 18 -5.20 1.50 -1.44
CA PRO A 18 -5.61 0.58 -0.39
C PRO A 18 -7.10 0.77 -0.03
N LEU A 19 -7.98 0.30 -0.91
CA LEU A 19 -9.44 0.35 -0.72
C LEU A 19 -9.93 -0.51 0.45
N CYS A 20 -9.19 -1.58 0.78
CA CYS A 20 -9.52 -2.47 1.89
C CYS A 20 -9.00 -1.88 3.22
N PRO A 21 -9.85 -1.72 4.25
CA PRO A 21 -9.44 -1.14 5.52
C PRO A 21 -8.35 -1.96 6.22
N PHE A 22 -8.33 -3.28 6.04
CA PHE A 22 -7.27 -4.15 6.55
C PHE A 22 -5.90 -3.79 5.95
N VAL A 23 -5.85 -3.52 4.64
CA VAL A 23 -4.59 -3.17 3.95
C VAL A 23 -4.11 -1.80 4.39
N ARG A 24 -5.03 -0.84 4.60
CA ARG A 24 -4.68 0.48 5.14
C ARG A 24 -4.04 0.37 6.53
N ALA A 25 -4.67 -0.38 7.44
CA ALA A 25 -4.11 -0.65 8.77
C ALA A 25 -2.77 -1.43 8.72
N HIS A 26 -2.58 -2.27 7.70
CA HIS A 26 -1.31 -2.96 7.47
C HIS A 26 -0.21 -1.97 7.06
N ILE A 27 -0.48 -1.08 6.10
CA ILE A 27 0.46 -0.02 5.67
C ILE A 27 0.77 0.96 6.80
N GLU A 28 -0.18 1.25 7.68
CA GLU A 28 0.07 2.09 8.87
C GLU A 28 1.13 1.46 9.79
N LYS A 29 1.06 0.14 10.01
CA LYS A 29 2.04 -0.65 10.79
C LYS A 29 3.37 -0.88 10.05
N HIS A 30 3.33 -0.84 8.72
CA HIS A 30 4.45 -1.09 7.81
C HIS A 30 4.72 0.15 6.94
N PRO A 31 5.34 1.20 7.52
CA PRO A 31 5.54 2.48 6.84
C PRO A 31 6.38 2.39 5.57
N GLU A 32 7.14 1.30 5.36
CA GLU A 32 7.89 1.00 4.15
C GLU A 32 7.04 0.99 2.86
N TYR A 33 5.72 0.77 2.98
CA TYR A 33 4.81 0.77 1.84
C TYR A 33 4.16 2.13 1.54
N ARG A 34 4.31 3.11 2.44
CA ARG A 34 3.70 4.45 2.27
C ARG A 34 4.13 5.18 0.99
N PRO A 35 5.41 5.12 0.54
CA PRO A 35 5.84 5.84 -0.66
C PRO A 35 5.14 5.40 -1.95
N MET A 36 4.53 4.22 -1.95
CA MET A 36 3.90 3.61 -3.12
C MET A 36 2.39 3.80 -3.10
N VAL A 37 1.82 4.40 -2.05
CA VAL A 37 0.39 4.70 -2.05
C VAL A 37 0.15 5.91 -2.93
N SER A 38 -0.79 5.77 -3.87
CA SER A 38 -1.12 6.82 -4.82
C SER A 38 -1.53 8.10 -4.09
N ARG A 39 -0.95 9.23 -4.51
CA ARG A 39 -1.19 10.54 -3.89
C ARG A 39 -2.61 11.03 -4.12
N ASP A 40 -3.28 10.52 -5.17
CA ASP A 40 -4.66 10.86 -5.49
C ASP A 40 -5.68 10.13 -4.61
N TYR A 41 -5.23 9.20 -3.76
CA TYR A 41 -6.09 8.54 -2.78
C TYR A 41 -6.36 9.46 -1.58
N ARG A 42 -7.56 10.07 -1.54
CA ARG A 42 -8.05 10.98 -0.48
C ARG A 42 -8.34 10.30 0.87
N GLY A 43 -7.48 9.42 1.35
CA GLY A 43 -7.74 8.58 2.53
C GLY A 43 -6.53 8.18 3.36
N LEU A 44 -5.41 8.92 3.25
CA LEU A 44 -4.20 8.80 4.06
C LEU A 44 -4.01 10.02 4.96
#